data_AF-A0A529XMP1-F1
#
_entry.id   AF-A0A529XMP1-F1
#
_cell.length_a   1.000
_cell.length_b   1.000
_cell.length_c   1.000
_cell.angle_alpha   90.00
_cell.angle_beta   90.00
_cell.angle_gamma   90.00
#
_symmetry.space_group_name_H-M   'P 1'
#
loop_
_entity.id
_entity.type
_entity.pdbx_description
1 polymer ?
#
loop_
_entity_poly.entity_id
_entity_poly.type
_entity_poly.pdbx_seq_one_letter_code
_entity_poly.pdbx_strand_id
1 'polypeptide(L)' 'ILEHLLNRAGRIVPRAQLEDHLYSFNDDVSANALEVGIYRLRGHLTRSGATPRIKTIRGIGYILELTDASSA' A
#
# COMPACT_ATOMS: atom_id res chain seq x y z
N ILE A 1 5.27 -1.94 4.72
CA ILE A 1 4.32 -1.58 3.62
C ILE A 1 3.85 -0.13 3.72
N LEU A 2 3.11 0.28 4.76
CA LEU A 2 2.55 1.64 4.84
C LEU A 2 3.63 2.74 4.83
N GLU A 3 4.67 2.59 5.64
CA GLU A 3 5.81 3.52 5.64
C GLU A 3 6.43 3.67 4.25
N HIS A 4 6.62 2.55 3.55
CA HIS A 4 7.13 2.53 2.17
C HIS A 4 6.22 3.25 1.18
N LEU A 5 4.91 3.05 1.31
CA LEU A 5 3.90 3.75 0.52
C LEU A 5 3.84 5.24 0.87
N LEU A 6 4.05 5.62 2.13
CA LEU A 6 4.09 7.02 2.60
C LEU A 6 5.35 7.75 2.11
N ASN A 7 6.51 7.10 2.19
CA ASN A 7 7.77 7.64 1.65
C ASN A 7 7.69 7.90 0.13
N ARG A 8 6.80 7.20 -0.57
CA ARG A 8 6.54 7.37 -2.00
C ARG A 8 5.10 7.82 -2.29
N ALA A 9 4.49 8.57 -1.37
CA ALA A 9 3.12 9.06 -1.55
C ALA A 9 2.98 9.82 -2.87
N GLY A 10 1.89 9.55 -3.60
CA GLY A 10 1.64 10.11 -4.94
C GLY A 10 2.43 9.44 -6.07
N ARG A 11 3.27 8.42 -5.80
CA ARG A 11 4.02 7.68 -6.82
C ARG A 11 3.61 6.22 -6.86
N ILE A 12 3.72 5.63 -8.04
CA ILE A 12 3.49 4.19 -8.23
C ILE A 12 4.66 3.43 -7.64
N VAL A 13 4.35 2.52 -6.71
CA VAL A 13 5.30 1.57 -6.13
C VAL A 13 5.07 0.21 -6.78
N PRO A 14 6.06 -0.36 -7.48
CA PRO A 14 5.94 -1.66 -8.13
C PRO A 14 5.62 -2.77 -7.14
N ARG A 15 4.82 -3.77 -7.57
CA ARG A 15 4.49 -4.94 -6.75
C ARG A 15 5.76 -5.64 -6.24
N ALA A 16 6.71 -5.90 -7.13
CA ALA A 16 7.98 -6.56 -6.82
C ALA A 16 8.78 -5.85 -5.71
N GLN A 17 8.76 -4.51 -5.67
CA GLN A 17 9.48 -3.75 -4.65
C GLN A 17 8.81 -3.85 -3.27
N LEU A 18 7.48 -3.95 -3.24
CA LEU A 18 6.74 -4.18 -1.99
C LEU A 18 6.89 -5.62 -1.51
N GLU A 19 6.96 -6.57 -2.43
CA GLU A 19 7.22 -7.99 -2.15
C GLU A 19 8.62 -8.19 -1.58
N ASP A 20 9.66 -7.64 -2.20
CA ASP A 20 11.05 -7.72 -1.72
C ASP A 20 11.19 -7.23 -0.26
N HIS A 21 10.50 -6.14 0.07
CA HIS A 21 10.49 -5.59 1.42
C HIS A 21 9.65 -6.40 2.42
N LEU A 22 8.72 -7.22 1.94
CA LEU A 22 7.90 -8.14 2.75
C LEU A 22 8.66 -9.44 3.02
N TYR A 23 9.30 -9.98 1.99
CA TYR A 23 10.11 -11.19 2.06
C TYR A 23 11.35 -11.00 2.95
N SER A 24 11.99 -9.82 2.91
CA SER A 24 13.10 -9.50 3.84
C SER A 24 12.69 -9.46 5.32
N PHE A 25 11.40 -9.37 5.63
CA PHE A 25 10.93 -9.25 7.02
C PHE A 25 10.39 -10.57 7.60
N ASN A 26 10.07 -11.58 6.78
CA ASN A 26 9.49 -12.82 7.27
C ASN A 26 9.69 -13.94 6.23
N ASP A 27 10.43 -15.00 6.57
CA ASP A 27 10.76 -16.12 5.67
C ASP A 27 9.52 -16.93 5.21
N ASP A 28 8.40 -16.87 5.93
CA ASP A 28 7.15 -17.63 5.65
C ASP A 28 6.02 -16.75 5.10
N VAL A 29 6.32 -15.91 4.12
CA VAL A 29 5.34 -15.00 3.51
C VAL A 29 4.70 -15.68 2.30
N SER A 30 3.46 -16.14 2.46
CA SER A 30 2.65 -16.66 1.35
C SER A 30 2.57 -15.65 0.19
N ALA A 31 2.50 -16.13 -1.05
CA ALA A 31 2.45 -15.31 -2.27
C ALA A 31 1.35 -14.22 -2.28
N ASN A 32 0.36 -14.32 -1.38
CA ASN A 32 -0.73 -13.38 -1.20
C ASN A 32 -0.54 -12.38 -0.03
N ALA A 33 0.58 -12.43 0.69
CA ALA A 33 0.77 -11.63 1.90
C ALA A 33 0.80 -10.12 1.62
N LEU A 34 1.28 -9.71 0.45
CA LEU A 34 1.17 -8.32 0.01
C LEU A 34 -0.30 -7.91 -0.11
N GLU A 35 -1.14 -8.71 -0.76
CA GLU A 35 -2.57 -8.45 -0.87
C GLU A 35 -3.25 -8.40 0.50
N VAL A 36 -2.92 -9.32 1.41
CA VAL A 36 -3.43 -9.33 2.79
C VAL A 36 -2.97 -8.08 3.55
N GLY A 37 -1.71 -7.67 3.41
CA GLY A 37 -1.15 -6.48 4.02
C GLY A 37 -1.86 -5.21 3.55
N ILE A 38 -2.08 -5.09 2.24
CA ILE A 38 -2.82 -3.97 1.63
C ILE A 38 -4.28 -3.97 2.08
N TYR A 39 -4.93 -5.14 2.15
CA TYR A 39 -6.31 -5.27 2.63
C TYR A 39 -6.44 -4.80 4.09
N ARG A 40 -5.56 -5.28 4.98
CA ARG A 40 -5.52 -4.88 6.40
C ARG A 40 -5.26 -3.39 6.54
N LEU A 41 -4.31 -2.84 5.78
CA LEU A 41 -4.00 -1.41 5.78
C LEU A 41 -5.17 -0.56 5.33
N ARG A 42 -5.85 -0.93 4.25
CA ARG A 42 -7.06 -0.23 3.78
C ARG A 42 -8.15 -0.23 4.85
N GLY A 43 -8.37 -1.36 5.51
CA GLY A 43 -9.33 -1.46 6.62
C GLY A 43 -8.93 -0.59 7.81
N HIS A 44 -7.65 -0.52 8.15
CA HIS A 44 -7.15 0.32 9.23
C HIS A 44 -7.30 1.81 8.90
N LEU A 45 -6.84 2.24 7.72
CA LEU A 45 -6.95 3.62 7.22
C LEU A 45 -8.41 4.10 7.14
N THR A 46 -9.31 3.23 6.66
CA THR A 46 -10.75 3.55 6.59
C THR A 46 -11.34 3.73 7.98
N ARG A 47 -11.00 2.85 8.94
CA ARG A 47 -11.48 2.95 10.33
C ARG A 47 -10.93 4.16 11.07
N SER A 48 -9.70 4.56 10.79
CA SER A 48 -9.08 5.73 11.41
C SER A 48 -9.51 7.07 10.77
N GLY A 49 -10.38 7.05 9.75
CA GLY A 49 -10.74 8.26 9.00
C GLY A 49 -9.55 8.89 8.26
N ALA A 50 -8.53 8.09 7.93
CA ALA A 50 -7.33 8.60 7.28
C ALA A 50 -7.64 9.04 5.84
N THR A 51 -7.12 10.21 5.47
CA THR A 51 -7.16 10.77 4.11
C THR A 51 -6.39 9.96 3.06
N PRO A 52 -5.25 9.29 3.35
CA PRO A 52 -4.57 8.48 2.35
C PRO A 52 -5.39 7.24 1.91
N ARG A 53 -5.51 7.08 0.59
CA ARG A 53 -6.13 5.91 -0.06
C ARG A 53 -5.11 5.12 -0.86
N ILE A 54 -5.10 3.81 -0.66
CA ILE A 54 -4.27 2.90 -1.44
C ILE A 54 -5.06 2.45 -2.68
N LYS A 55 -4.59 2.80 -3.88
CA LYS A 55 -5.10 2.28 -5.15
C LYS A 55 -4.18 1.19 -5.71
N THR A 56 -4.80 0.19 -6.32
CA THR A 56 -4.09 -0.86 -7.05
C THR A 56 -4.06 -0.54 -8.53
N ILE A 57 -2.86 -0.53 -9.11
CA ILE A 57 -2.63 -0.39 -10.55
C ILE A 57 -2.35 -1.79 -11.10
N ARG A 58 -3.33 -2.38 -11.77
CA ARG A 58 -3.26 -3.75 -12.30
C ARG A 58 -2.02 -3.91 -13.19
N GLY A 59 -1.25 -4.97 -12.95
CA GLY A 59 -0.03 -5.29 -13.70
C GLY A 59 1.20 -4.44 -13.36
N ILE A 60 1.08 -3.43 -12.48
CA ILE A 60 2.19 -2.52 -12.15
C ILE A 60 2.48 -2.55 -10.64
N GLY A 61 1.48 -2.30 -9.79
CA GLY A 61 1.69 -2.22 -8.35
C GLY A 61 0.63 -1.40 -7.62
N TYR A 62 1.06 -0.56 -6.69
CA TYR A 62 0.18 0.19 -5.79
C TYR A 62 0.61 1.66 -5.73
N ILE A 63 -0.35 2.56 -5.57
CA ILE A 63 -0.12 3.98 -5.34
C ILE A 63 -0.86 4.40 -4.08
N LEU A 64 -0.19 5.21 -3.25
CA LEU A 64 -0.82 5.89 -2.13
C LEU A 64 -1.25 7.28 -2.60
N GLU A 65 -2.54 7.49 -2.77
CA GLU A 65 -3.09 8.80 -3.04
C GLU A 65 -3.38 9.49 -1.72
N LEU A 66 -2.76 10.64 -1.51
CA LEU A 66 -3.20 11.56 -0.48
C LEU A 66 -4.42 12.28 -1.07
N THR A 67 -5.63 11.84 -0.71
CA THR A 67 -6.82 12.62 -1.05
C THR A 67 -6.71 13.94 -0.32
N ASP A 68 -6.38 14.99 -1.05
CA ASP A 68 -6.57 16.34 -0.57
C ASP A 68 -8.08 16.58 -0.50
N ALA A 69 -8.60 16.85 0.69
CA ALA A 69 -10.00 17.19 0.89
C ALA A 69 -10.37 18.55 0.26
N SER A 70 -9.42 19.26 -0.38
CA SER A 70 -9.58 20.59 -0.99
C SER A 70 -9.81 20.57 -2.51
N SER A 71 -10.27 19.47 -3.11
CA SER A 71 -10.66 19.44 -4.53
C SER A 71 -12.03 18.81 -4.74
N ALA A 72 -13.06 19.44 -4.20
CA ALA A 72 -14.45 19.37 -4.67
C ALA A 72 -15.22 20.60 -4.19
#